data_AF-A0A660UH55-F1
#
_entry.id   AF-A0A660UH55-F1
#
_cell.length_a   1.000
_cell.length_b   1.000
_cell.length_c   1.000
_cell.angle_alpha   90.00
_cell.angle_beta   90.00
_cell.angle_gamma   90.00
#
_symmetry.space_group_name_H-M   'P 1'
#
loop_
_entity.id
_entity.type
_entity.pdbx_description
1 polymer ?
#
loop_
_entity_poly.entity_id
_entity_poly.type
_entity_poly.pdbx_seq_one_letter_code
_entity_poly.pdbx_strand_id
1 'polypeptide(L)'
;MKDNQDKRIADILGDLEQLDFDQTIDTFYEYLKTNLTLPCEVIGIEDFRWEEIYVFGPGNKEEYEQLKKTQPSYTDLYELYKIIRNADESQWAMCFEDDIGAYVRRISDGKKFLLGLSELKATDKKSKSYQLLDDYSVWFVNDR
;
A
#
# COMPACT_ATOMS: atom_id res chain seq x y z
N MET A 1 -0.96 -19.60 -10.47
CA MET A 1 -1.29 -18.48 -9.54
C MET A 1 -1.02 -17.15 -10.23
N LYS A 2 0.20 -16.94 -10.75
CA LYS A 2 0.58 -15.74 -11.52
C LYS A 2 -0.36 -15.47 -12.71
N ASP A 3 -0.61 -16.48 -13.54
CA ASP A 3 -1.52 -16.38 -14.69
C ASP A 3 -2.97 -15.96 -14.38
N ASN A 4 -3.46 -16.18 -13.14
CA ASN A 4 -4.79 -15.75 -12.74
C ASN A 4 -4.80 -14.34 -12.16
N GLN A 5 -3.68 -13.88 -11.60
CA GLN A 5 -3.51 -12.51 -11.12
C GLN A 5 -3.27 -11.57 -12.30
N ASP A 6 -2.41 -11.96 -13.22
CA ASP A 6 -2.13 -11.21 -14.45
C ASP A 6 -3.42 -10.99 -15.27
N LYS A 7 -4.30 -12.00 -15.33
CA LYS A 7 -5.62 -11.85 -15.95
C LYS A 7 -6.51 -10.85 -15.24
N ARG A 8 -6.56 -10.86 -13.90
CA ARG A 8 -7.37 -9.89 -13.14
C ARG A 8 -6.85 -8.47 -13.34
N ILE A 9 -5.54 -8.30 -13.34
CA ILE A 9 -4.87 -7.02 -13.60
C ILE A 9 -5.19 -6.54 -15.03
N ALA A 10 -5.05 -7.42 -16.02
CA ALA A 10 -5.41 -7.12 -17.41
C ALA A 10 -6.91 -6.79 -17.57
N ASP A 11 -7.80 -7.47 -16.84
CA ASP A 11 -9.24 -7.19 -16.85
C ASP A 11 -9.57 -5.79 -16.25
N ILE A 12 -8.74 -5.29 -15.33
CA ILE A 12 -8.86 -3.93 -14.77
C ILE A 12 -8.36 -2.89 -15.78
N LEU A 13 -7.19 -3.14 -16.36
CA LEU A 13 -6.44 -2.16 -17.16
C LEU A 13 -6.88 -2.13 -18.63
N GLY A 14 -7.49 -3.21 -19.13
CA GLY A 14 -7.83 -3.35 -20.53
C GLY A 14 -6.58 -3.53 -21.40
N ASP A 15 -6.49 -2.75 -22.47
CA ASP A 15 -5.38 -2.84 -23.43
C ASP A 15 -4.14 -2.08 -22.94
N LEU A 16 -3.23 -2.82 -22.30
CA LEU A 16 -1.97 -2.30 -21.75
C LEU A 16 -1.04 -1.68 -22.80
N GLU A 17 -1.13 -2.08 -24.07
CA GLU A 17 -0.25 -1.52 -25.12
C GLU A 17 -0.57 -0.05 -25.45
N GLN A 18 -1.68 0.49 -24.90
CA GLN A 18 -2.15 1.84 -25.17
C GLN A 18 -2.02 2.80 -23.98
N LEU A 19 -1.60 2.31 -22.81
CA LEU A 19 -1.51 3.12 -21.59
C LEU A 19 -0.05 3.41 -21.23
N ASP A 20 0.25 4.67 -20.93
CA ASP A 20 1.46 5.01 -20.19
C ASP A 20 1.28 4.73 -18.68
N PHE A 21 2.36 4.89 -17.91
CA PHE A 21 2.35 4.62 -16.47
C PHE A 21 1.28 5.45 -15.73
N ASP A 22 1.20 6.75 -16.01
CA ASP A 22 0.26 7.66 -15.36
C ASP A 22 -1.20 7.29 -15.63
N GLN A 23 -1.51 6.96 -16.90
CA GLN A 23 -2.81 6.49 -17.33
C GLN A 23 -3.17 5.14 -16.69
N THR A 24 -2.17 4.27 -16.50
CA THR A 24 -2.36 2.98 -15.86
C THR A 24 -2.66 3.13 -14.37
N ILE A 25 -1.92 4.00 -13.66
CA ILE A 25 -2.22 4.34 -12.26
C ILE A 25 -3.62 4.97 -12.14
N ASP A 26 -3.99 5.90 -13.03
CA ASP A 26 -5.32 6.53 -13.03
C ASP A 26 -6.44 5.48 -13.15
N THR A 27 -6.26 4.53 -14.05
CA THR A 27 -7.21 3.42 -14.26
C THR A 27 -7.32 2.55 -13.02
N PHE A 28 -6.19 2.16 -12.42
CA PHE A 28 -6.17 1.44 -11.15
C PHE A 28 -6.84 2.22 -10.03
N TYR A 29 -6.52 3.50 -9.87
CA TYR A 29 -7.03 4.35 -8.82
C TYR A 29 -8.55 4.43 -8.87
N GLU A 30 -9.14 4.73 -10.03
CA GLU A 30 -10.60 4.82 -10.17
C GLU A 30 -11.27 3.44 -10.00
N TYR A 31 -10.64 2.37 -10.45
CA TYR A 31 -11.14 1.02 -10.20
C TYR A 31 -11.13 0.67 -8.70
N LEU A 32 -10.03 0.90 -8.00
CA LEU A 32 -9.89 0.62 -6.57
C LEU A 32 -10.84 1.47 -5.73
N LYS A 33 -10.96 2.77 -6.06
CA LYS A 33 -11.85 3.72 -5.37
C LYS A 33 -13.31 3.30 -5.41
N THR A 34 -13.74 2.62 -6.48
CA THR A 34 -15.11 2.13 -6.66
C THR A 34 -15.32 0.70 -6.14
N ASN A 35 -14.26 -0.11 -6.06
CA ASN A 35 -14.37 -1.55 -5.77
C ASN A 35 -13.84 -1.96 -4.39
N LEU A 36 -13.03 -1.14 -3.71
CA LEU A 36 -12.59 -1.41 -2.36
C LEU A 36 -13.74 -1.24 -1.38
N THR A 37 -13.90 -2.23 -0.50
CA THR A 37 -14.74 -2.08 0.68
C THR A 37 -13.95 -1.34 1.74
N LEU A 38 -14.27 -0.07 1.96
CA LEU A 38 -13.66 0.78 2.99
C LEU A 38 -14.68 1.07 4.12
N PRO A 39 -14.23 1.17 5.38
CA PRO A 39 -12.87 0.88 5.82
C PRO A 39 -12.53 -0.62 5.81
N CYS A 40 -11.25 -0.96 5.68
CA CYS A 40 -10.76 -2.33 5.88
C CYS A 40 -9.46 -2.36 6.70
N GLU A 41 -9.20 -3.50 7.35
CA GLU A 41 -7.96 -3.70 8.11
C GLU A 41 -6.81 -4.10 7.17
N VAL A 42 -5.68 -3.42 7.32
CA VAL A 42 -4.46 -3.62 6.54
C VAL A 42 -3.22 -3.67 7.43
N ILE A 43 -2.16 -4.26 6.92
CA ILE A 43 -0.83 -4.37 7.53
C ILE A 43 0.25 -4.09 6.47
N GLY A 44 1.44 -3.67 6.89
CA GLY A 44 2.58 -3.53 5.98
C GLY A 44 2.97 -4.86 5.32
N ILE A 45 3.39 -4.79 4.06
CA ILE A 45 3.91 -5.94 3.33
C ILE A 45 5.36 -6.20 3.75
N GLU A 46 6.18 -5.15 3.75
CA GLU A 46 7.61 -5.12 4.09
C GLU A 46 7.92 -3.88 4.94
N ASP A 47 9.14 -3.80 5.49
CA ASP A 47 9.60 -2.69 6.32
C ASP A 47 9.55 -1.35 5.58
N PHE A 48 9.13 -0.30 6.28
CA PHE A 48 9.20 1.05 5.72
C PHE A 48 10.66 1.53 5.71
N ARG A 49 10.98 2.46 4.82
CA ARG A 49 12.35 2.99 4.63
C ARG A 49 13.07 3.41 5.93
N TRP A 50 12.34 3.95 6.91
CA TRP A 50 12.95 4.36 8.19
C TRP A 50 13.31 3.16 9.09
N GLU A 51 12.66 2.01 8.88
CA GLU A 51 12.83 0.78 9.66
C GLU A 51 14.03 -0.05 9.18
N GLU A 52 14.50 0.13 7.93
CA GLU A 52 15.55 -0.69 7.30
C GLU A 52 16.83 -0.79 8.16
N ILE A 53 17.28 0.33 8.73
CA ILE A 53 18.47 0.37 9.61
C ILE A 53 18.30 -0.46 10.88
N TYR A 54 17.06 -0.66 11.36
CA TYR A 54 16.74 -1.42 12.56
C TYR A 54 16.39 -2.89 12.25
N VAL A 55 15.83 -3.16 11.07
CA VAL A 55 15.43 -4.51 10.62
C VAL A 55 16.62 -5.27 10.04
N PHE A 56 17.43 -4.63 9.19
CA PHE A 56 18.57 -5.24 8.50
C PHE A 56 19.92 -4.63 8.88
N GLY A 57 19.93 -3.38 9.35
CA GLY A 57 21.13 -2.65 9.71
C GLY A 57 21.59 -2.85 11.16
N PRO A 58 22.57 -2.05 11.60
CA PRO A 58 23.12 -2.10 12.96
C PRO A 58 22.28 -1.34 14.01
N GLY A 59 21.05 -0.93 13.66
CA GLY A 59 20.20 -0.07 14.47
C GLY A 59 19.88 -0.66 15.85
N ASN A 60 19.68 0.24 16.82
CA ASN A 60 19.39 -0.15 18.19
C ASN A 60 17.90 -0.53 18.37
N LYS A 61 17.63 -1.67 19.01
CA LYS A 61 16.26 -2.16 19.24
C LYS A 61 15.44 -1.26 20.17
N GLU A 62 16.04 -0.69 21.21
CA GLU A 62 15.32 0.21 22.13
C GLU A 62 14.94 1.50 21.41
N GLU A 63 15.83 2.04 20.59
CA GLU A 63 15.56 3.20 19.74
C GLU A 63 14.43 2.91 18.76
N TYR A 64 14.47 1.76 18.08
CA TYR A 64 13.42 1.30 17.18
C TYR A 64 12.05 1.30 17.89
N GLU A 65 11.96 0.69 19.08
CA GLU A 65 10.73 0.66 19.88
C GLU A 65 10.28 2.05 20.35
N GLN A 66 11.19 3.02 20.54
CA GLN A 66 10.78 4.40 20.82
C GLN A 66 10.19 5.08 19.57
N LEU A 67 10.81 4.91 18.41
CA LEU A 67 10.37 5.53 17.16
C LEU A 67 9.02 4.98 16.69
N LYS A 68 8.78 3.67 16.85
CA LYS A 68 7.48 3.03 16.55
C LYS A 68 6.31 3.66 17.29
N LYS A 69 6.54 4.31 18.44
CA LYS A 69 5.48 5.01 19.16
C LYS A 69 4.94 6.19 18.38
N THR A 70 5.70 6.79 17.46
CA THR A 70 5.28 7.98 16.70
C THR A 70 5.24 7.74 15.19
N GLN A 71 6.11 6.89 14.67
CA GLN A 71 6.26 6.59 13.24
C GLN A 71 5.48 5.32 12.87
N PRO A 72 4.90 5.23 11.64
CA PRO A 72 4.24 4.01 11.15
C PRO A 72 5.24 2.86 11.07
N SER A 73 4.87 1.67 11.52
CA SER A 73 5.64 0.44 11.32
C SER A 73 4.90 -0.54 10.42
N TYR A 74 5.63 -1.32 9.62
CA TYR A 74 5.04 -2.40 8.82
C TYR A 74 4.36 -3.48 9.68
N THR A 75 4.73 -3.54 10.95
CA THR A 75 4.15 -4.48 11.94
C THR A 75 2.88 -3.97 12.61
N ASP A 76 2.50 -2.71 12.39
CA ASP A 76 1.26 -2.16 12.94
C ASP A 76 0.04 -2.64 12.14
N LEU A 77 -1.09 -2.79 12.83
CA LEU A 77 -2.39 -2.93 12.19
C LEU A 77 -3.03 -1.55 11.99
N TYR A 78 -3.60 -1.37 10.81
CA TYR A 78 -4.21 -0.12 10.39
C TYR A 78 -5.63 -0.34 9.85
N GLU A 79 -6.48 0.66 10.05
CA GLU A 79 -7.71 0.84 9.30
C GLU A 79 -7.42 1.72 8.07
N LEU A 80 -7.49 1.16 6.88
CA LEU A 80 -7.50 1.91 5.62
C LEU A 80 -8.89 2.50 5.43
N TYR A 81 -9.02 3.82 5.42
CA TYR A 81 -10.32 4.49 5.36
C TYR A 81 -10.49 5.41 4.15
N LYS A 82 -9.42 5.71 3.40
CA LYS A 82 -9.47 6.51 2.18
C LYS A 82 -8.22 6.28 1.33
N ILE A 83 -8.37 6.35 0.01
CA ILE A 83 -7.25 6.42 -0.95
C ILE A 83 -7.29 7.74 -1.75
N ILE A 84 -6.12 8.21 -2.18
CA ILE A 84 -5.92 9.39 -3.04
C ILE A 84 -4.97 9.04 -4.18
N ARG A 85 -5.04 9.78 -5.28
CA ARG A 85 -4.34 9.43 -6.53
C ARG A 85 -2.82 9.37 -6.38
N ASN A 86 -2.22 10.16 -5.50
CA ASN A 86 -0.78 10.16 -5.26
C ASN A 86 -0.45 10.23 -3.78
N ALA A 87 0.77 9.84 -3.43
CA ALA A 87 1.28 9.84 -2.07
C ALA A 87 2.23 11.04 -1.81
N ASP A 88 2.24 12.08 -2.66
CA ASP A 88 3.18 13.22 -2.61
C ASP A 88 3.35 13.87 -1.24
N GLU A 89 2.30 13.92 -0.42
CA GLU A 89 2.32 14.50 0.93
C GLU A 89 2.85 13.52 2.00
N SER A 90 3.15 12.28 1.62
CA SER A 90 3.63 11.25 2.53
C SER A 90 5.11 11.44 2.84
N GLN A 91 5.43 11.38 4.12
CA GLN A 91 6.81 11.32 4.61
C GLN A 91 7.32 9.88 4.75
N TRP A 92 6.44 8.90 4.47
CA TRP A 92 6.65 7.49 4.80
C TRP A 92 6.68 6.60 3.55
N ALA A 93 5.90 6.97 2.53
CA ALA A 93 5.79 6.20 1.30
C ALA A 93 7.13 6.18 0.56
N MET A 94 7.58 4.99 0.19
CA MET A 94 8.82 4.82 -0.57
C MET A 94 8.75 5.45 -1.97
N CYS A 95 7.61 5.31 -2.64
CA CYS A 95 7.41 5.71 -4.04
C CYS A 95 6.34 6.81 -4.14
N PHE A 96 6.49 7.89 -3.38
CA PHE A 96 5.41 8.86 -3.13
C PHE A 96 4.84 9.53 -4.39
N GLU A 97 5.64 9.78 -5.43
CA GLU A 97 5.20 10.44 -6.68
C GLU A 97 4.40 9.48 -7.58
N ASP A 98 4.73 8.19 -7.53
CA ASP A 98 4.21 7.17 -8.43
C ASP A 98 3.04 6.38 -7.82
N ASP A 99 3.00 6.24 -6.50
CA ASP A 99 2.06 5.37 -5.78
C ASP A 99 0.74 6.06 -5.44
N ILE A 100 -0.35 5.30 -5.42
CA ILE A 100 -1.62 5.68 -4.83
C ILE A 100 -1.43 5.89 -3.32
N GLY A 101 -1.85 7.05 -2.81
CA GLY A 101 -1.78 7.35 -1.38
C GLY A 101 -2.88 6.66 -0.57
N ALA A 102 -2.50 6.06 0.54
CA ALA A 102 -3.37 5.35 1.48
C ALA A 102 -3.47 6.11 2.81
N TYR A 103 -4.63 6.70 3.08
CA TYR A 103 -4.92 7.26 4.40
C TYR A 103 -5.33 6.14 5.35
N VAL A 104 -4.48 5.94 6.36
CA VAL A 104 -4.64 4.89 7.35
C VAL A 104 -4.74 5.46 8.75
N ARG A 105 -5.44 4.73 9.64
CA ARG A 105 -5.47 4.98 11.07
C ARG A 105 -4.94 3.77 11.80
N ARG A 106 -3.86 3.91 12.56
CA ARG A 106 -3.32 2.82 13.38
C ARG A 106 -4.33 2.42 14.45
N ILE A 107 -4.55 1.12 14.60
CA ILE A 107 -5.58 0.59 15.50
C ILE A 107 -5.22 0.80 16.97
N SER A 108 -3.94 0.69 17.33
CA SER A 108 -3.49 0.72 18.72
C SER A 108 -3.61 2.08 19.41
N ASP A 109 -3.44 3.18 18.67
CA ASP A 109 -3.41 4.53 19.23
C ASP A 109 -4.19 5.59 18.44
N GLY A 110 -4.82 5.20 17.32
CA GLY A 110 -5.62 6.10 16.49
C GLY A 110 -4.82 7.11 15.67
N LYS A 111 -3.49 7.03 15.63
CA LYS A 111 -2.67 7.94 14.82
C LYS A 111 -2.93 7.73 13.35
N LYS A 112 -2.91 8.82 12.59
CA LYS A 112 -3.19 8.84 11.16
C LYS A 112 -1.91 9.02 10.37
N PHE A 113 -1.81 8.29 9.27
CA PHE A 113 -0.68 8.36 8.35
C PHE A 113 -1.20 8.38 6.91
N LEU A 114 -0.40 8.94 6.02
CA LEU A 114 -0.51 8.73 4.58
C LEU A 114 0.66 7.81 4.20
N LEU A 115 0.37 6.62 3.69
CA LEU A 115 1.36 5.61 3.26
C LEU A 115 1.19 5.34 1.76
N GLY A 116 2.12 4.62 1.14
CA GLY A 116 1.91 4.06 -0.19
C GLY A 116 0.92 2.90 -0.13
N LEU A 117 -0.04 2.87 -1.05
CA LEU A 117 -1.00 1.78 -1.11
C LEU A 117 -0.30 0.47 -1.50
N SER A 118 0.77 0.55 -2.31
CA SER A 118 1.53 -0.61 -2.76
C SER A 118 2.26 -1.31 -1.61
N GLU A 119 2.49 -0.62 -0.49
CA GLU A 119 3.18 -1.11 0.71
C GLU A 119 2.25 -1.84 1.69
N LEU A 120 0.93 -1.89 1.41
CA LEU A 120 -0.10 -2.40 2.32
C LEU A 120 -0.87 -3.58 1.72
N LYS A 121 -1.17 -4.57 2.57
CA LYS A 121 -2.08 -5.69 2.24
C LYS A 121 -3.23 -5.77 3.23
N ALA A 122 -4.41 -6.19 2.79
CA ALA A 122 -5.49 -6.48 3.72
C ALA A 122 -5.14 -7.69 4.61
N THR A 123 -5.73 -7.75 5.80
CA THR A 123 -5.55 -8.89 6.71
C THR A 123 -6.52 -10.04 6.43
N ASP A 124 -7.74 -9.72 6.00
CA ASP A 124 -8.75 -10.72 5.62
C ASP A 124 -8.52 -11.27 4.21
N LYS A 125 -7.79 -12.39 4.12
CA LYS A 125 -7.47 -13.10 2.87
C LYS A 125 -8.67 -13.56 2.05
N LYS A 126 -9.88 -13.59 2.63
CA LYS A 126 -11.10 -13.98 1.93
C LYS A 126 -11.86 -12.78 1.38
N SER A 127 -11.47 -11.56 1.76
CA SER A 127 -12.12 -10.34 1.31
C SER A 127 -11.77 -10.00 -0.14
N LYS A 128 -12.69 -9.31 -0.83
CA LYS A 128 -12.39 -8.72 -2.14
C LYS A 128 -11.26 -7.69 -2.03
N SER A 129 -11.21 -6.92 -0.95
CA SER A 129 -10.14 -5.94 -0.70
C SER A 129 -8.76 -6.57 -0.65
N TYR A 130 -8.61 -7.79 -0.11
CA TYR A 130 -7.33 -8.50 -0.13
C TYR A 130 -6.83 -8.74 -1.55
N GLN A 131 -7.70 -9.28 -2.41
CA GLN A 131 -7.34 -9.53 -3.80
C GLN A 131 -7.00 -8.23 -4.54
N LEU A 132 -7.81 -7.17 -4.35
CA LEU A 132 -7.61 -5.89 -5.04
C LEU A 132 -6.30 -5.20 -4.65
N LEU A 133 -5.97 -5.19 -3.35
CA LEU A 133 -4.72 -4.61 -2.87
C LEU A 133 -3.51 -5.44 -3.31
N ASP A 134 -3.62 -6.77 -3.28
CA ASP A 134 -2.57 -7.67 -3.77
C ASP A 134 -2.32 -7.49 -5.28
N ASP A 135 -3.38 -7.39 -6.08
CA ASP A 135 -3.29 -7.16 -7.53
C ASP A 135 -2.60 -5.82 -7.84
N TYR A 136 -2.95 -4.76 -7.11
CA TYR A 136 -2.30 -3.46 -7.25
C TYR A 136 -0.82 -3.49 -6.85
N SER A 137 -0.49 -4.04 -5.66
CA SER A 137 0.90 -4.12 -5.19
C SER A 137 1.78 -4.94 -6.14
N VAL A 138 1.27 -6.05 -6.67
CA VAL A 138 2.02 -6.89 -7.62
C VAL A 138 2.27 -6.16 -8.93
N TRP A 139 1.27 -5.50 -9.50
CA TRP A 139 1.46 -4.71 -10.71
C TRP A 139 2.45 -3.57 -10.49
N PHE A 140 2.26 -2.77 -9.42
CA PHE A 140 3.08 -1.60 -9.14
C PHE A 140 4.57 -1.93 -9.01
N VAL A 141 4.92 -3.05 -8.39
CA VAL A 141 6.33 -3.46 -8.23
C VAL A 141 6.96 -3.98 -9.53
N ASN A 142 6.17 -4.53 -10.46
CA ASN A 142 6.69 -5.09 -11.71
C ASN A 142 6.76 -4.07 -12.86
N ASP A 143 5.87 -3.07 -12.86
CA ASP A 143 5.64 -2.18 -14.00
C ASP A 143 6.04 -0.71 -13.73
N ARG A 144 6.60 -0.41 -12.56
CA ARG A 144 7.19 0.90 -12.22
C ARG A 144 8.65 1.01 -12.66
#